data_AF-A3JSD0-F1
#
_entry.id   AF-A3JSD0-F1
#
_cell.length_a   1.000
_cell.length_b   1.000
_cell.length_c   1.000
_cell.angle_alpha   90.00
_cell.angle_beta   90.00
_cell.angle_gamma   90.00
#
_symmetry.space_group_name_H-M   'P 1'
#
loop_
_entity.id
_entity.type
_entity.pdbx_description
1 polymer ?
#
loop_
_entity_poly.entity_id
_entity_poly.type
_entity_poly.pdbx_seq_one_letter_code
_entity_poly.pdbx_strand_id
1 'polypeptide(L)'
;MGKGLIWGLIWGWVVALLGLSAASLYLPLPDAVPTSASVEVPAASEFNKAKDDTEAMMPKDGDTAVETASPAPVTSNGDDAAASDETSSLDTQSAAVPEVTLDSPSDMPAPNVNDNETFASGPVKLPSEEGDVPFLLGTSGAATEEPAPRLIQIDTATDDAPALNTEPAAPSIAIGVPVEPLVSQSQTPTAPVVEEAAAADPRALVRNAVKFENPDDKPLVSIILITPPDQTLAATLLDAFSFPVTFAVDPNDPQAAERAQIYHDAGFEVVFLANGIQTGATAQDVEVALEASIGMVPVAVGVLDTTEGVLNSSRDIQAQTAEKFSITGHGLISYEGGLNGSSREADKLDVKNTSVFRVLDAEGEAANLIKRYLSRAAFRAGQAGDVVVVGQTNANTLQAVIEWSLDERPDEIVLAPISAVLSLPR
;
A
#
# COMPACT_ATOMS: atom_id res chain seq x y z
N MET A 1 48.84 -27.85 -44.04
CA MET A 1 47.55 -27.67 -44.76
C MET A 1 46.65 -26.57 -44.18
N GLY A 2 46.99 -25.88 -43.08
CA GLY A 2 46.08 -24.92 -42.41
C GLY A 2 46.12 -23.44 -42.84
N LYS A 3 46.91 -23.05 -43.86
CA LYS A 3 47.03 -21.63 -44.24
C LYS A 3 45.93 -21.13 -45.20
N GLY A 4 45.24 -22.03 -45.91
CA GLY A 4 44.17 -21.66 -46.84
C GLY A 4 42.84 -21.33 -46.16
N LEU A 5 42.54 -21.96 -45.03
CA LEU A 5 41.25 -21.83 -44.36
C LEU A 5 41.08 -20.47 -43.67
N ILE A 6 42.14 -19.98 -43.03
CA ILE A 6 42.13 -18.70 -42.31
C ILE A 6 42.04 -17.52 -43.29
N TRP A 7 42.68 -17.63 -44.46
CA TRP A 7 42.62 -16.60 -45.49
C TRP A 7 41.24 -16.50 -46.15
N GLY A 8 40.55 -17.64 -46.31
CA GLY A 8 39.17 -17.68 -46.82
C GLY A 8 38.17 -17.00 -45.90
N LEU A 9 38.34 -17.13 -44.58
CA LEU A 9 37.44 -16.50 -43.59
C LEU A 9 37.57 -14.97 -43.61
N ILE A 10 38.81 -14.46 -43.70
CA ILE A 10 39.08 -13.01 -43.72
C ILE A 10 38.51 -12.39 -44.99
N TRP A 11 38.70 -13.02 -46.15
CA TRP A 11 38.16 -12.51 -47.41
C TRP A 11 36.64 -12.62 -47.49
N GLY A 12 36.05 -13.67 -46.91
CA GLY A 12 34.59 -13.79 -46.78
C GLY A 12 33.96 -12.67 -45.96
N TRP A 13 34.61 -12.26 -44.87
CA TRP A 13 34.14 -11.15 -44.04
C TRP A 13 34.21 -9.80 -44.77
N VAL A 14 35.29 -9.56 -45.50
CA VAL A 14 35.45 -8.31 -46.28
C VAL A 14 34.40 -8.22 -47.38
N VAL A 15 34.13 -9.31 -48.10
CA VAL A 15 33.10 -9.33 -49.16
C VAL A 15 31.69 -9.20 -48.58
N ALA A 16 31.42 -9.83 -47.42
CA ALA A 16 30.13 -9.70 -46.75
C ALA A 16 29.87 -8.25 -46.26
N LEU A 17 30.87 -7.59 -45.69
CA LEU A 17 30.76 -6.19 -45.26
C LEU A 17 30.57 -5.23 -46.45
N LEU A 18 31.26 -5.47 -47.56
CA LEU A 18 31.08 -4.69 -48.79
C LEU A 18 29.69 -4.90 -49.42
N GLY A 19 29.17 -6.13 -49.38
CA GLY A 19 27.82 -6.45 -49.87
C GLY A 19 26.71 -5.78 -49.05
N LEU A 20 26.84 -5.78 -47.72
CA LEU A 20 25.87 -5.14 -46.82
C LEU A 20 25.87 -3.61 -46.95
N SER A 21 27.06 -3.01 -47.14
CA SER A 21 27.19 -1.57 -47.38
C SER A 21 26.59 -1.14 -48.72
N ALA A 22 26.73 -1.97 -49.77
CA ALA A 22 26.13 -1.69 -51.08
C ALA A 22 24.60 -1.85 -51.05
N ALA A 23 24.08 -2.85 -50.33
CA ALA A 23 22.64 -3.03 -50.15
C ALA A 23 21.99 -1.87 -49.39
N SER A 24 22.68 -1.32 -48.38
CA SER A 24 22.19 -0.18 -47.59
C SER A 24 22.08 1.12 -48.39
N LEU A 25 22.81 1.27 -49.50
CA LEU A 25 22.76 2.45 -50.37
C LEU A 25 21.71 2.32 -51.49
N TYR A 26 21.28 1.09 -51.80
CA TYR A 26 20.36 0.81 -52.90
C TYR A 26 18.92 0.49 -52.47
N LEU A 27 18.67 0.21 -51.18
CA LEU A 27 17.31 0.06 -50.68
C LEU A 27 16.72 1.43 -50.31
N PRO A 28 15.68 1.92 -51.01
CA PRO A 28 14.95 3.09 -50.56
C PRO A 28 14.27 2.79 -49.22
N LEU A 29 14.40 3.71 -48.26
CA LEU A 29 13.67 3.68 -47.01
C LEU A 29 12.16 3.78 -47.30
N PRO A 30 11.31 3.00 -46.63
CA PRO A 30 9.87 3.19 -46.73
C PRO A 30 9.51 4.57 -46.15
N ASP A 31 8.91 5.44 -46.96
CA ASP A 31 8.28 6.68 -46.51
C ASP A 31 7.06 6.35 -45.64
N ALA A 32 7.31 6.04 -44.37
CA ALA A 32 6.27 6.02 -43.35
C ALA A 32 6.09 7.45 -42.84
N VAL A 33 5.45 8.30 -43.65
CA VAL A 33 4.80 9.49 -43.12
C VAL A 33 3.63 9.03 -42.23
N PRO A 34 3.57 9.40 -40.94
CA PRO A 34 2.38 9.15 -40.15
C PRO A 34 1.25 10.02 -40.72
N THR A 35 0.36 9.41 -41.49
CA THR A 35 -0.94 10.01 -41.78
C THR A 35 -1.68 10.15 -40.46
N SER A 36 -1.86 11.39 -40.00
CA SER A 36 -2.85 11.72 -38.98
C SER A 36 -4.23 11.31 -39.52
N ALA A 37 -4.71 10.15 -39.09
CA ALA A 37 -6.10 9.77 -39.28
C ALA A 37 -6.94 10.69 -38.39
N SER A 38 -7.68 11.61 -39.01
CA SER A 38 -8.73 12.36 -38.31
C SER A 38 -9.75 11.37 -37.78
N VAL A 39 -9.85 11.27 -36.46
CA VAL A 39 -10.88 10.49 -35.78
C VAL A 39 -12.23 11.14 -36.07
N GLU A 40 -13.10 10.43 -36.78
CA GLU A 40 -14.48 10.85 -37.03
C GLU A 40 -15.25 10.81 -35.71
N VAL A 41 -15.65 11.99 -35.23
CA VAL A 41 -16.44 12.13 -34.00
C VAL A 41 -17.90 11.80 -34.32
N PRO A 42 -18.59 10.94 -33.55
CA PRO A 42 -19.99 10.59 -33.83
C PRO A 42 -20.89 11.83 -33.81
N ALA A 43 -21.87 11.87 -34.72
CA ALA A 43 -22.73 13.02 -35.02
C ALA A 43 -23.58 13.59 -33.87
N ALA A 44 -23.47 13.03 -32.65
CA ALA A 44 -24.13 13.53 -31.43
C ALA A 44 -23.18 14.30 -30.49
N SER A 45 -21.95 14.58 -30.91
CA SER A 45 -20.96 15.29 -30.10
C SER A 45 -21.14 16.81 -30.20
N GLU A 46 -21.60 17.45 -29.13
CA GLU A 46 -21.80 18.91 -29.02
C GLU A 46 -20.47 19.72 -29.03
N PHE A 47 -19.32 19.08 -29.28
CA PHE A 47 -17.99 19.71 -29.25
C PHE A 47 -17.73 20.71 -30.40
N ASN A 48 -18.58 20.77 -31.43
CA ASN A 48 -18.48 21.74 -32.54
C ASN A 48 -19.39 22.97 -32.38
N LYS A 49 -20.01 23.16 -31.20
CA LYS A 49 -20.91 24.31 -30.99
C LYS A 49 -20.10 25.53 -30.57
N ALA A 50 -20.04 26.53 -31.45
CA ALA A 50 -19.58 27.86 -31.05
C ALA A 50 -20.47 28.36 -29.91
N LYS A 51 -19.86 28.65 -28.76
CA LYS A 51 -20.56 29.23 -27.61
C LYS A 51 -20.97 30.64 -28.02
N ASP A 52 -22.25 30.97 -27.87
CA ASP A 52 -22.73 32.35 -28.09
C ASP A 52 -22.13 33.22 -26.97
N ASP A 53 -21.23 34.14 -27.33
CA ASP A 53 -20.64 35.10 -26.41
C ASP A 53 -21.71 36.13 -26.02
N THR A 54 -22.47 35.79 -24.99
CA THR A 54 -23.39 36.71 -24.33
C THR A 54 -22.60 37.50 -23.29
N GLU A 55 -22.48 38.82 -23.48
CA GLU A 55 -21.86 39.71 -22.49
C GLU A 55 -22.58 39.60 -21.13
N ALA A 56 -21.78 39.49 -20.06
CA ALA A 56 -22.28 39.44 -18.70
C ALA A 56 -22.96 40.76 -18.32
N MET A 57 -24.29 40.77 -18.19
CA MET A 57 -25.03 41.89 -17.64
C MET A 57 -24.92 41.89 -16.11
N MET A 58 -24.41 42.98 -15.54
CA MET A 58 -24.45 43.22 -14.10
C MET A 58 -25.90 43.38 -13.61
N PRO A 59 -26.27 42.88 -12.42
CA PRO A 59 -27.57 43.14 -11.83
C PRO A 59 -27.69 44.64 -11.56
N LYS A 60 -28.72 45.29 -12.10
CA LYS A 60 -29.10 46.63 -11.68
C LYS A 60 -29.73 46.53 -10.29
N ASP A 61 -29.26 47.38 -9.39
CA ASP A 61 -29.86 47.64 -8.09
C ASP A 61 -31.37 47.77 -8.20
N GLY A 62 -32.05 46.97 -7.39
CA GLY A 62 -33.49 46.87 -7.35
C GLY A 62 -34.11 48.03 -6.57
N ASP A 63 -35.29 48.42 -7.02
CA ASP A 63 -36.34 49.00 -6.18
C ASP A 63 -37.66 48.38 -6.64
N THR A 64 -38.25 47.46 -5.87
CA THR A 64 -39.48 47.65 -5.08
C THR A 64 -39.98 46.29 -4.52
N ALA A 65 -40.16 46.24 -3.19
CA ALA A 65 -40.98 45.42 -2.26
C ALA A 65 -41.73 44.13 -2.74
N VAL A 66 -41.91 43.07 -1.94
CA VAL A 66 -42.78 42.97 -0.72
C VAL A 66 -42.53 41.67 0.10
N GLU A 67 -42.68 41.80 1.43
CA GLU A 67 -42.94 40.84 2.54
C GLU A 67 -42.09 39.58 2.79
N THR A 68 -41.55 39.48 4.01
CA THR A 68 -42.09 38.57 5.05
C THR A 68 -41.55 38.89 6.46
N ALA A 69 -42.31 38.46 7.46
CA ALA A 69 -42.38 38.91 8.85
C ALA A 69 -41.14 38.69 9.75
N SER A 70 -41.04 39.55 10.77
CA SER A 70 -40.20 39.42 11.97
C SER A 70 -41.10 39.22 13.21
N PRO A 71 -40.65 38.53 14.26
CA PRO A 71 -41.09 38.78 15.63
C PRO A 71 -39.97 39.37 16.51
N ALA A 72 -40.38 40.32 17.36
CA ALA A 72 -39.58 41.09 18.32
C ALA A 72 -39.15 40.29 19.57
N PRO A 73 -38.31 40.88 20.46
CA PRO A 73 -38.90 41.38 21.71
C PRO A 73 -38.35 42.73 22.25
N VAL A 74 -39.31 43.46 22.86
CA VAL A 74 -39.35 44.40 24.00
C VAL A 74 -38.18 45.31 24.42
N THR A 75 -38.58 46.57 24.68
CA THR A 75 -37.87 47.68 25.31
C THR A 75 -37.91 47.60 26.85
N SER A 76 -36.88 48.18 27.49
CA SER A 76 -36.96 48.70 28.87
C SER A 76 -36.04 49.91 29.02
N ASN A 77 -36.61 51.05 29.41
CA ASN A 77 -35.91 52.25 29.87
C ASN A 77 -35.73 52.21 31.40
N GLY A 78 -34.69 52.86 31.93
CA GLY A 78 -34.62 53.22 33.36
C GLY A 78 -33.24 53.64 33.91
N ASP A 79 -32.98 54.94 33.85
CA ASP A 79 -32.31 55.89 34.80
C ASP A 79 -31.19 55.54 35.83
N ASP A 80 -30.27 56.51 35.91
CA ASP A 80 -29.58 57.17 37.04
C ASP A 80 -28.18 56.78 37.62
N ALA A 81 -27.35 57.84 37.71
CA ALA A 81 -26.30 58.25 38.67
C ALA A 81 -24.95 57.52 38.93
N ALA A 82 -23.88 58.28 38.58
CA ALA A 82 -22.76 58.77 39.43
C ALA A 82 -21.35 58.10 39.42
N ALA A 83 -20.37 58.95 39.06
CA ALA A 83 -18.96 59.08 39.53
C ALA A 83 -17.96 57.93 39.25
N SER A 84 -16.67 58.12 38.93
CA SER A 84 -15.78 59.23 38.58
C SER A 84 -14.45 58.60 38.08
N ASP A 85 -13.76 59.29 37.17
CA ASP A 85 -12.30 59.27 36.86
C ASP A 85 -11.53 57.95 36.69
N GLU A 86 -10.98 57.69 35.49
CA GLU A 86 -9.59 58.07 35.17
C GLU A 86 -9.18 57.72 33.72
N THR A 87 -8.50 58.68 33.09
CA THR A 87 -7.47 58.54 32.03
C THR A 87 -7.86 58.31 30.55
N SER A 88 -7.71 59.42 29.81
CA SER A 88 -6.93 59.59 28.58
C SER A 88 -7.42 58.98 27.26
N SER A 89 -7.92 59.90 26.43
CA SER A 89 -8.03 59.83 24.97
C SER A 89 -6.73 59.40 24.28
N LEU A 90 -6.84 58.48 23.33
CA LEU A 90 -5.91 58.37 22.20
C LEU A 90 -6.71 58.46 20.91
N ASP A 91 -6.47 59.56 20.21
CA ASP A 91 -6.81 59.79 18.81
C ASP A 91 -6.40 58.61 17.93
N THR A 92 -7.35 58.07 17.17
CA THR A 92 -7.08 57.17 16.05
C THR A 92 -6.64 58.02 14.86
N GLN A 93 -5.35 58.33 14.79
CA GLN A 93 -4.74 58.92 13.62
C GLN A 93 -4.38 57.83 12.61
N SER A 94 -4.93 57.99 11.40
CA SER A 94 -4.55 57.28 10.17
C SER A 94 -3.03 57.27 9.96
N ALA A 95 -2.45 56.10 9.74
CA ALA A 95 -1.04 55.94 9.36
C ALA A 95 -0.94 54.98 8.16
N ALA A 96 -0.07 55.38 7.23
CA ALA A 96 0.06 54.89 5.86
C ALA A 96 0.71 53.49 5.74
N VAL A 97 0.44 52.88 4.57
CA VAL A 97 1.02 51.65 4.03
C VAL A 97 2.55 51.81 3.88
N PRO A 98 3.39 50.81 4.24
CA PRO A 98 4.81 50.86 3.95
C PRO A 98 5.09 50.43 2.49
N GLU A 99 5.69 51.32 1.70
CA GLU A 99 6.48 50.97 0.52
C GLU A 99 7.85 50.45 0.99
N VAL A 100 8.26 49.28 0.48
CA VAL A 100 9.64 48.79 0.60
C VAL A 100 10.33 48.98 -0.75
N THR A 101 11.26 49.93 -0.77
CA THR A 101 12.20 50.24 -1.84
C THR A 101 13.26 49.15 -1.99
N LEU A 102 13.44 48.64 -3.22
CA LEU A 102 14.66 47.92 -3.60
C LEU A 102 15.78 48.94 -3.85
N ASP A 103 16.93 48.74 -3.20
CA ASP A 103 18.18 49.36 -3.62
C ASP A 103 19.29 48.32 -3.72
N SER A 104 20.07 48.42 -4.80
CA SER A 104 21.20 47.55 -5.13
C SER A 104 22.49 48.07 -4.49
N PRO A 105 23.49 47.20 -4.30
CA PRO A 105 24.78 47.56 -4.89
C PRO A 105 25.46 46.39 -5.60
N SER A 106 26.04 46.75 -6.73
CA SER A 106 27.02 46.01 -7.52
C SER A 106 28.22 45.53 -6.69
N ASP A 107 28.68 44.31 -6.97
CA ASP A 107 30.04 43.97 -7.45
C ASP A 107 30.51 42.60 -6.92
N MET A 108 30.27 41.52 -7.69
CA MET A 108 31.04 40.28 -7.66
C MET A 108 31.06 39.65 -9.07
N PRO A 109 32.19 39.06 -9.51
CA PRO A 109 32.46 38.79 -10.93
C PRO A 109 31.74 37.55 -11.46
N ALA A 110 31.31 37.63 -12.72
CA ALA A 110 30.72 36.53 -13.47
C ALA A 110 31.76 35.43 -13.78
N PRO A 111 31.40 34.13 -13.73
CA PRO A 111 32.23 33.10 -14.32
C PRO A 111 32.21 33.25 -15.85
N ASN A 112 33.41 33.43 -16.41
CA ASN A 112 33.63 33.57 -17.84
C ASN A 112 33.37 32.23 -18.53
N VAL A 113 32.26 32.10 -19.26
CA VAL A 113 31.99 30.93 -20.11
C VAL A 113 32.22 31.34 -21.55
N ASN A 114 33.47 31.19 -21.99
CA ASN A 114 33.81 31.33 -23.39
C ASN A 114 34.88 30.31 -23.76
N ASP A 115 34.54 29.03 -23.65
CA ASP A 115 35.19 27.97 -24.42
C ASP A 115 34.13 27.29 -25.30
N ASN A 116 34.20 27.66 -26.57
CA ASN A 116 33.60 26.97 -27.68
C ASN A 116 34.30 25.62 -27.86
N GLU A 117 33.78 24.56 -27.25
CA GLU A 117 34.13 23.18 -27.61
C GLU A 117 32.84 22.43 -27.99
N THR A 118 32.71 22.29 -29.30
CA THR A 118 31.80 21.40 -30.02
C THR A 118 31.65 20.04 -29.32
N PHE A 119 30.47 19.70 -28.81
CA PHE A 119 30.14 18.30 -28.49
C PHE A 119 29.87 17.55 -29.79
N ALA A 120 30.91 16.95 -30.34
CA ALA A 120 30.78 15.92 -31.35
C ALA A 120 30.02 14.73 -30.76
N SER A 121 28.89 14.36 -31.35
CA SER A 121 28.28 13.05 -31.20
C SER A 121 29.24 11.99 -31.76
N GLY A 122 30.11 11.46 -30.91
CA GLY A 122 30.87 10.25 -31.15
C GLY A 122 30.21 9.06 -30.44
N PRO A 123 30.19 7.85 -31.03
CA PRO A 123 29.62 6.68 -30.37
C PRO A 123 30.49 6.29 -29.17
N VAL A 124 29.88 6.26 -27.98
CA VAL A 124 30.49 5.68 -26.78
C VAL A 124 30.50 4.17 -26.94
N LYS A 125 31.72 3.61 -26.98
CA LYS A 125 32.00 2.18 -27.06
C LYS A 125 31.85 1.56 -25.66
N LEU A 126 30.90 0.64 -25.49
CA LEU A 126 30.79 -0.23 -24.31
C LEU A 126 32.07 -1.08 -24.16
N PRO A 127 32.65 -1.21 -22.96
CA PRO A 127 33.48 -2.35 -22.62
C PRO A 127 32.56 -3.57 -22.48
N SER A 128 32.73 -4.56 -23.36
CA SER A 128 32.24 -5.92 -23.14
C SER A 128 33.24 -6.62 -22.21
N GLU A 129 32.83 -6.89 -20.97
CA GLU A 129 33.42 -7.94 -20.16
C GLU A 129 32.46 -9.13 -20.15
N GLU A 130 32.82 -10.16 -20.93
CA GLU A 130 32.32 -11.52 -20.79
C GLU A 130 32.96 -12.13 -19.53
N GLY A 131 32.18 -12.23 -18.46
CA GLY A 131 32.48 -13.08 -17.32
C GLY A 131 31.77 -14.41 -17.46
N ASP A 132 32.51 -15.44 -17.88
CA ASP A 132 32.10 -16.84 -17.88
C ASP A 132 31.79 -17.31 -16.44
N VAL A 133 30.57 -17.77 -16.19
CA VAL A 133 30.25 -18.62 -15.03
C VAL A 133 29.62 -19.93 -15.53
N PRO A 134 30.19 -21.11 -15.20
CA PRO A 134 29.74 -22.36 -15.78
C PRO A 134 28.39 -22.80 -15.22
N PHE A 135 27.40 -22.87 -16.11
CA PHE A 135 26.11 -23.52 -15.86
C PHE A 135 26.32 -25.04 -15.85
N LEU A 136 26.14 -25.68 -14.70
CA LEU A 136 26.08 -27.14 -14.59
C LEU A 136 24.75 -27.63 -15.18
N LEU A 137 24.77 -28.03 -16.46
CA LEU A 137 23.71 -28.86 -17.04
C LEU A 137 23.75 -30.26 -16.41
N GLY A 138 22.89 -30.49 -15.42
CA GLY A 138 22.43 -31.83 -15.08
C GLY A 138 21.51 -32.35 -16.17
N THR A 139 22.02 -33.25 -17.01
CA THR A 139 21.23 -34.02 -17.97
C THR A 139 20.45 -35.09 -17.21
N SER A 140 19.12 -35.00 -17.20
CA SER A 140 18.26 -36.15 -16.88
C SER A 140 17.16 -36.23 -17.93
N GLY A 141 17.16 -37.34 -18.65
CA GLY A 141 16.35 -37.55 -19.85
C GLY A 141 14.87 -37.73 -19.59
N ALA A 142 14.10 -37.31 -20.58
CA ALA A 142 12.76 -37.78 -20.94
C ALA A 142 12.73 -37.72 -22.48
N ALA A 143 12.08 -38.59 -23.26
CA ALA A 143 10.98 -39.48 -22.97
C ALA A 143 10.97 -40.64 -23.99
N THR A 144 10.47 -41.79 -23.57
CA THR A 144 9.99 -42.87 -24.44
C THR A 144 8.46 -42.87 -24.39
N GLU A 145 7.87 -42.81 -25.58
CA GLU A 145 6.57 -43.34 -26.04
C GLU A 145 5.39 -43.58 -25.06
N GLU A 146 4.28 -42.96 -25.44
CA GLU A 146 2.88 -43.25 -25.09
C GLU A 146 2.44 -44.65 -25.54
N PRO A 147 1.57 -45.35 -24.77
CA PRO A 147 0.33 -45.81 -25.37
C PRO A 147 -0.93 -45.77 -24.47
N ALA A 148 -2.04 -45.33 -25.08
CA ALA A 148 -3.47 -45.67 -24.99
C ALA A 148 -4.11 -46.43 -23.77
N PRO A 149 -5.41 -46.15 -23.46
CA PRO A 149 -6.03 -46.46 -22.17
C PRO A 149 -6.62 -47.88 -22.05
N ARG A 150 -6.67 -48.41 -20.82
CA ARG A 150 -7.40 -49.65 -20.49
C ARG A 150 -8.55 -49.38 -19.51
N LEU A 151 -9.70 -49.92 -19.90
CA LEU A 151 -10.99 -50.01 -19.21
C LEU A 151 -10.84 -50.62 -17.81
N ILE A 152 -11.45 -49.99 -16.80
CA ILE A 152 -11.71 -50.62 -15.50
C ILE A 152 -13.22 -50.93 -15.42
N GLN A 153 -13.48 -52.21 -15.26
CA GLN A 153 -14.79 -52.84 -15.12
C GLN A 153 -15.20 -52.78 -13.65
N ILE A 154 -16.42 -52.33 -13.39
CA ILE A 154 -17.02 -52.24 -12.05
C ILE A 154 -17.80 -53.53 -11.83
N ASP A 155 -17.33 -54.38 -10.93
CA ASP A 155 -18.07 -55.58 -10.50
C ASP A 155 -19.11 -55.21 -9.44
N THR A 156 -20.33 -55.66 -9.71
CA THR A 156 -21.51 -55.65 -8.84
C THR A 156 -21.48 -56.79 -7.84
N ALA A 157 -21.85 -56.54 -6.59
CA ALA A 157 -22.41 -57.57 -5.70
C ALA A 157 -23.48 -56.94 -4.78
N THR A 158 -24.65 -57.58 -4.82
CA THR A 158 -25.90 -57.31 -4.07
C THR A 158 -26.00 -58.25 -2.85
N ASP A 159 -26.93 -57.91 -1.95
CA ASP A 159 -27.49 -58.66 -0.79
C ASP A 159 -26.73 -58.53 0.54
N ASP A 160 -27.35 -58.32 1.71
CA ASP A 160 -28.73 -58.58 2.14
C ASP A 160 -29.05 -57.75 3.42
N ALA A 161 -30.33 -57.50 3.70
CA ALA A 161 -30.82 -56.92 4.97
C ALA A 161 -31.22 -58.05 5.96
N PRO A 162 -31.41 -57.79 7.26
CA PRO A 162 -32.75 -57.38 7.71
C PRO A 162 -32.80 -56.42 8.91
N ALA A 163 -33.96 -55.76 9.05
CA ALA A 163 -34.34 -54.84 10.11
C ALA A 163 -34.74 -55.53 11.43
N LEU A 164 -34.56 -54.85 12.58
CA LEU A 164 -35.35 -55.03 13.80
C LEU A 164 -35.42 -53.72 14.62
N ASN A 165 -36.65 -53.32 14.95
CA ASN A 165 -37.06 -52.21 15.82
C ASN A 165 -36.46 -52.30 17.23
N THR A 166 -36.36 -51.15 17.93
CA THR A 166 -37.01 -50.85 19.25
C THR A 166 -36.34 -49.65 19.96
N GLU A 167 -37.06 -48.53 20.05
CA GLU A 167 -36.98 -47.51 21.14
C GLU A 167 -37.89 -48.01 22.30
N PRO A 168 -37.68 -47.77 23.63
CA PRO A 168 -37.49 -46.46 24.25
C PRO A 168 -36.71 -46.35 25.59
N ALA A 169 -36.53 -45.10 26.06
CA ALA A 169 -36.79 -44.59 27.42
C ALA A 169 -35.67 -43.79 28.11
N ALA A 170 -36.05 -42.57 28.52
CA ALA A 170 -35.35 -41.67 29.44
C ALA A 170 -35.35 -42.18 30.90
N PRO A 171 -34.64 -41.47 31.80
CA PRO A 171 -35.28 -41.18 33.09
C PRO A 171 -35.18 -39.72 33.57
N SER A 172 -36.24 -39.35 34.29
CA SER A 172 -36.57 -38.04 34.83
C SER A 172 -35.83 -37.67 36.11
N ILE A 173 -35.84 -36.36 36.36
CA ILE A 173 -35.47 -35.62 37.56
C ILE A 173 -36.12 -36.20 38.84
N ALA A 174 -35.34 -36.27 39.93
CA ALA A 174 -35.85 -36.35 41.29
C ALA A 174 -35.15 -35.29 42.17
N ILE A 175 -35.95 -34.34 42.67
CA ILE A 175 -35.59 -33.33 43.68
C ILE A 175 -35.91 -33.90 45.06
N GLY A 176 -35.01 -33.70 46.03
CA GLY A 176 -35.40 -33.59 47.44
C GLY A 176 -34.48 -34.27 48.45
N VAL A 177 -33.50 -33.54 48.99
CA VAL A 177 -33.01 -33.73 50.38
C VAL A 177 -32.55 -32.35 50.91
N PRO A 178 -32.96 -31.93 52.14
CA PRO A 178 -32.81 -30.56 52.63
C PRO A 178 -31.41 -30.23 53.18
N VAL A 179 -31.13 -28.93 53.24
CA VAL A 179 -29.92 -28.28 53.78
C VAL A 179 -30.09 -27.99 55.27
N GLU A 180 -29.06 -28.24 56.09
CA GLU A 180 -28.84 -27.56 57.38
C GLU A 180 -27.33 -27.31 57.64
N PRO A 181 -26.96 -26.32 58.49
CA PRO A 181 -25.83 -25.44 58.21
C PRO A 181 -24.66 -25.47 59.21
N LEU A 182 -23.59 -24.78 58.80
CA LEU A 182 -22.56 -24.10 59.61
C LEU A 182 -21.53 -24.97 60.35
N VAL A 183 -20.25 -24.85 59.99
CA VAL A 183 -19.24 -24.10 60.78
C VAL A 183 -17.94 -23.94 60.02
N SER A 184 -17.41 -22.72 60.11
CA SER A 184 -16.12 -22.28 59.60
C SER A 184 -14.95 -23.11 60.14
N GLN A 185 -14.04 -23.49 59.25
CA GLN A 185 -12.63 -23.58 59.61
C GLN A 185 -11.84 -22.69 58.67
N SER A 186 -11.34 -21.60 59.25
CA SER A 186 -10.31 -20.74 58.70
C SER A 186 -9.09 -21.59 58.37
N GLN A 187 -8.88 -21.84 57.09
CA GLN A 187 -7.55 -22.00 56.54
C GLN A 187 -7.36 -20.83 55.60
N THR A 188 -6.53 -19.88 56.01
CA THR A 188 -5.98 -18.86 55.14
C THR A 188 -5.32 -19.55 53.96
N PRO A 189 -5.86 -19.49 52.73
CA PRO A 189 -5.08 -19.80 51.57
C PRO A 189 -4.12 -18.61 51.45
N THR A 190 -2.82 -18.87 51.57
CA THR A 190 -1.83 -18.01 50.91
C THR A 190 -2.27 -17.94 49.46
N ALA A 191 -2.92 -16.84 49.10
CA ALA A 191 -3.22 -16.53 47.72
C ALA A 191 -1.87 -16.58 46.98
N PRO A 192 -1.74 -17.35 45.90
CA PRO A 192 -0.69 -17.02 44.96
C PRO A 192 -0.94 -15.55 44.61
N VAL A 193 0.09 -14.72 44.78
CA VAL A 193 0.16 -13.46 44.06
C VAL A 193 0.15 -13.88 42.60
N VAL A 194 -1.06 -13.93 42.03
CA VAL A 194 -1.23 -13.83 40.59
C VAL A 194 -0.71 -12.43 40.34
N GLU A 195 0.55 -12.37 39.91
CA GLU A 195 1.08 -11.23 39.21
C GLU A 195 0.00 -10.85 38.22
N GLU A 196 -0.62 -9.70 38.46
CA GLU A 196 -1.66 -9.17 37.61
C GLU A 196 -1.03 -9.03 36.24
N ALA A 197 -1.28 -10.03 35.39
CA ALA A 197 -0.91 -10.02 34.00
C ALA A 197 -1.54 -8.75 33.47
N ALA A 198 -0.71 -7.72 33.25
CA ALA A 198 -1.12 -6.46 32.68
C ALA A 198 -2.07 -6.80 31.53
N ALA A 199 -3.32 -6.36 31.63
CA ALA A 199 -4.34 -6.67 30.64
C ALA A 199 -3.74 -6.34 29.27
N ALA A 200 -3.48 -7.36 28.47
CA ALA A 200 -2.86 -7.19 27.17
C ALA A 200 -3.71 -6.19 26.39
N ASP A 201 -3.08 -5.18 25.81
CA ASP A 201 -3.77 -4.14 25.06
C ASP A 201 -4.72 -4.79 24.04
N PRO A 202 -6.03 -4.52 24.11
CA PRO A 202 -6.99 -5.20 23.26
C PRO A 202 -6.87 -4.81 21.79
N ARG A 203 -6.16 -3.72 21.46
CA ARG A 203 -6.00 -3.22 20.10
C ARG A 203 -5.18 -4.21 19.28
N ALA A 204 -5.73 -4.64 18.14
CA ALA A 204 -5.09 -5.62 17.26
C ALA A 204 -3.67 -5.20 16.84
N LEU A 205 -3.45 -3.91 16.56
CA LEU A 205 -2.14 -3.35 16.22
C LEU A 205 -1.09 -3.61 17.30
N VAL A 206 -1.45 -3.54 18.59
CA VAL A 206 -0.52 -3.77 19.70
C VAL A 206 -0.40 -5.25 20.04
N ARG A 207 -1.54 -5.95 20.06
CA ARG A 207 -1.61 -7.38 20.39
C ARG A 207 -0.83 -8.26 19.42
N ASN A 208 -0.92 -7.94 18.13
CA ASN A 208 -0.36 -8.76 17.05
C ASN A 208 1.00 -8.24 16.55
N ALA A 209 1.50 -7.14 17.11
CA ALA A 209 2.78 -6.55 16.70
C ALA A 209 3.97 -7.48 17.00
N VAL A 210 4.91 -7.53 16.06
CA VAL A 210 6.22 -8.13 16.28
C VAL A 210 7.07 -7.15 17.08
N LYS A 211 7.77 -7.67 18.10
CA LYS A 211 8.68 -6.85 18.92
C LYS A 211 9.77 -6.25 18.05
N PHE A 212 9.91 -4.94 18.13
CA PHE A 212 10.89 -4.17 17.37
C PHE A 212 11.45 -3.05 18.23
N GLU A 213 12.75 -2.80 18.11
CA GLU A 213 13.46 -1.76 18.84
C GLU A 213 14.23 -0.89 17.86
N ASN A 214 14.18 0.42 18.09
CA ASN A 214 14.93 1.41 17.32
C ASN A 214 15.56 2.43 18.29
N PRO A 215 16.55 2.00 19.09
CA PRO A 215 17.10 2.83 20.18
C PRO A 215 17.82 4.09 19.68
N ASP A 216 18.24 4.10 18.42
CA ASP A 216 18.93 5.22 17.78
C ASP A 216 17.96 6.20 17.10
N ASP A 217 16.64 5.97 17.21
CA ASP A 217 15.58 6.76 16.55
C ASP A 217 15.83 6.96 15.04
N LYS A 218 16.40 5.95 14.39
CA LYS A 218 16.71 5.99 12.96
C LYS A 218 15.42 6.01 12.13
N PRO A 219 15.42 6.68 10.97
CA PRO A 219 14.31 6.64 10.04
C PRO A 219 13.88 5.22 9.65
N LEU A 220 12.57 4.99 9.56
CA LEU A 220 12.00 3.66 9.34
C LEU A 220 11.67 3.41 7.87
N VAL A 221 11.99 2.21 7.40
CA VAL A 221 11.52 1.71 6.10
C VAL A 221 10.73 0.42 6.34
N SER A 222 9.42 0.45 6.10
CA SER A 222 8.57 -0.75 6.14
C SER A 222 8.34 -1.27 4.73
N ILE A 223 8.59 -2.57 4.54
CA ILE A 223 8.35 -3.29 3.28
C ILE A 223 7.18 -4.24 3.51
N ILE A 224 6.10 -4.04 2.75
CA ILE A 224 4.94 -4.92 2.75
C ILE A 224 4.97 -5.78 1.48
N LEU A 225 4.89 -7.10 1.64
CA LEU A 225 4.91 -8.07 0.55
C LEU A 225 3.53 -8.74 0.41
N ILE A 226 2.84 -8.45 -0.69
CA ILE A 226 1.56 -9.08 -1.04
C ILE A 226 1.83 -10.49 -1.53
N THR A 227 1.27 -11.47 -0.83
CA THR A 227 1.33 -12.87 -1.29
C THR A 227 0.14 -13.15 -2.21
N PRO A 228 0.35 -13.55 -3.48
CA PRO A 228 -0.73 -13.99 -4.34
C PRO A 228 -1.53 -15.14 -3.73
N PRO A 229 -2.81 -15.30 -4.09
CA PRO A 229 -3.58 -16.46 -3.67
C PRO A 229 -2.90 -17.76 -4.14
N ASP A 230 -3.10 -18.83 -3.39
CA ASP A 230 -2.52 -20.17 -3.65
C ASP A 230 -0.97 -20.23 -3.64
N GLN A 231 -0.29 -19.13 -3.33
CA GLN A 231 1.16 -19.10 -3.19
C GLN A 231 1.53 -19.17 -1.71
N THR A 232 2.30 -20.19 -1.33
CA THR A 232 2.95 -20.26 -0.01
C THR A 232 4.44 -20.21 -0.20
N LEU A 233 5.10 -19.26 0.49
CA LEU A 233 6.56 -19.15 0.44
C LEU A 233 7.20 -20.37 1.11
N ALA A 234 8.25 -20.90 0.50
CA ALA A 234 9.03 -21.98 1.09
C ALA A 234 9.69 -21.51 2.39
N ALA A 235 9.76 -22.39 3.39
CA ALA A 235 10.42 -22.08 4.68
C ALA A 235 11.83 -21.52 4.50
N THR A 236 12.60 -22.05 3.54
CA THR A 236 13.95 -21.55 3.22
C THR A 236 13.99 -20.10 2.76
N LEU A 237 12.92 -19.61 2.14
CA LEU A 237 12.81 -18.22 1.72
C LEU A 237 12.38 -17.32 2.88
N LEU A 238 11.53 -17.81 3.79
CA LEU A 238 11.21 -17.12 5.04
C LEU A 238 12.47 -16.94 5.90
N ASP A 239 13.30 -17.99 6.00
CA ASP A 239 14.58 -17.94 6.72
C ASP A 239 15.58 -16.94 6.10
N ALA A 240 15.45 -16.63 4.80
CA ALA A 240 16.31 -15.65 4.12
C ALA A 240 16.02 -14.20 4.56
N PHE A 241 14.83 -13.93 5.10
CA PHE A 241 14.50 -12.63 5.67
C PHE A 241 15.04 -12.53 7.10
N SER A 242 16.33 -12.22 7.22
CA SER A 242 16.97 -11.90 8.50
C SER A 242 16.68 -10.47 8.99
N PHE A 243 15.62 -9.85 8.46
CA PHE A 243 15.18 -8.49 8.72
C PHE A 243 13.65 -8.44 8.65
N PRO A 244 13.00 -7.49 9.34
CA PRO A 244 11.55 -7.45 9.39
C PRO A 244 10.95 -7.08 8.03
N VAL A 245 9.97 -7.87 7.61
CA VAL A 245 9.03 -7.59 6.52
C VAL A 245 7.61 -7.86 7.02
N THR A 246 6.63 -7.22 6.40
CA THR A 246 5.22 -7.48 6.69
C THR A 246 4.60 -8.21 5.49
N PHE A 247 3.85 -9.28 5.72
CA PHE A 247 3.12 -9.97 4.66
C PHE A 247 1.67 -9.51 4.59
N ALA A 248 1.21 -9.16 3.38
CA ALA A 248 -0.20 -8.89 3.12
C ALA A 248 -0.87 -10.14 2.55
N VAL A 249 -1.90 -10.62 3.24
CA VAL A 249 -2.64 -11.85 2.91
C VAL A 249 -4.05 -11.48 2.45
N ASP A 250 -4.52 -12.13 1.38
CA ASP A 250 -5.90 -12.00 0.90
C ASP A 250 -6.84 -12.78 1.85
N PRO A 251 -7.79 -12.13 2.54
CA PRO A 251 -8.75 -12.82 3.40
C PRO A 251 -9.73 -13.72 2.64
N ASN A 252 -9.84 -13.59 1.31
CA ASN A 252 -10.71 -14.44 0.50
C ASN A 252 -10.00 -15.74 0.04
N ASP A 253 -8.69 -15.86 0.27
CA ASP A 253 -7.95 -17.10 0.02
C ASP A 253 -8.40 -18.19 1.02
N PRO A 254 -8.81 -19.38 0.57
CA PRO A 254 -9.18 -20.48 1.46
C PRO A 254 -8.10 -20.87 2.47
N GLN A 255 -6.82 -20.58 2.18
CA GLN A 255 -5.66 -20.83 3.02
C GLN A 255 -5.17 -19.60 3.79
N ALA A 256 -5.92 -18.48 3.78
CA ALA A 256 -5.50 -17.22 4.39
C ALA A 256 -5.12 -17.37 5.88
N ALA A 257 -5.97 -18.05 6.66
CA ALA A 257 -5.75 -18.26 8.08
C ALA A 257 -4.47 -19.06 8.38
N GLU A 258 -4.27 -20.18 7.67
CA GLU A 258 -3.09 -21.03 7.82
C GLU A 258 -1.81 -20.28 7.40
N ARG A 259 -1.85 -19.58 6.27
CA ARG A 259 -0.71 -18.83 5.74
C ARG A 259 -0.31 -17.67 6.65
N ALA A 260 -1.30 -16.91 7.12
CA ALA A 260 -1.09 -15.83 8.08
C ALA A 260 -0.45 -16.35 9.37
N GLN A 261 -0.90 -17.51 9.87
CA GLN A 261 -0.31 -18.13 11.05
C GLN A 261 1.14 -18.58 10.80
N ILE A 262 1.44 -19.16 9.63
CA ILE A 262 2.82 -19.54 9.26
C ILE A 262 3.74 -18.32 9.27
N TYR A 263 3.32 -17.20 8.70
CA TYR A 263 4.12 -15.97 8.70
C TYR A 263 4.28 -15.38 10.11
N HIS A 264 3.22 -15.40 10.91
CA HIS A 264 3.25 -14.93 12.30
C HIS A 264 4.17 -15.80 13.17
N ASP A 265 4.10 -17.12 13.05
CA ASP A 265 4.93 -18.07 13.79
C ASP A 265 6.42 -17.97 13.37
N ALA A 266 6.67 -17.57 12.13
CA ALA A 266 8.01 -17.25 11.62
C ALA A 266 8.53 -15.87 12.10
N GLY A 267 7.74 -15.13 12.87
CA GLY A 267 8.12 -13.83 13.44
C GLY A 267 7.89 -12.64 12.52
N PHE A 268 7.08 -12.78 11.46
CA PHE A 268 6.70 -11.69 10.58
C PHE A 268 5.34 -11.10 10.95
N GLU A 269 5.17 -9.82 10.65
CA GLU A 269 3.85 -9.20 10.78
C GLU A 269 2.96 -9.54 9.59
N VAL A 270 1.67 -9.57 9.85
CA VAL A 270 0.65 -9.82 8.85
C VAL A 270 -0.31 -8.65 8.81
N VAL A 271 -0.73 -8.27 7.61
CA VAL A 271 -1.89 -7.41 7.36
C VAL A 271 -2.84 -8.16 6.41
N PHE A 272 -4.13 -7.87 6.46
CA PHE A 272 -5.05 -8.38 5.44
C PHE A 272 -5.29 -7.34 4.34
N LEU A 273 -5.65 -7.79 3.15
CA LEU A 273 -6.02 -6.92 2.03
C LEU A 273 -7.49 -6.49 2.13
N ALA A 274 -7.80 -5.25 1.73
CA ALA A 274 -9.16 -4.71 1.67
C ALA A 274 -9.99 -5.21 0.45
N ASN A 275 -9.49 -6.19 -0.29
CA ASN A 275 -10.05 -6.65 -1.56
C ASN A 275 -11.37 -7.44 -1.43
N GLY A 276 -11.83 -7.73 -0.21
CA GLY A 276 -13.19 -8.24 0.05
C GLY A 276 -14.30 -7.18 -0.12
N ILE A 277 -13.94 -5.90 -0.22
CA ILE A 277 -14.89 -4.79 -0.39
C ILE A 277 -15.14 -4.55 -1.88
N GLN A 278 -16.39 -4.71 -2.31
CA GLN A 278 -16.79 -4.50 -3.69
C GLN A 278 -17.02 -3.02 -4.00
N THR A 279 -16.77 -2.61 -5.25
CA THR A 279 -17.09 -1.25 -5.72
C THR A 279 -18.59 -0.97 -5.57
N GLY A 280 -18.93 0.14 -4.92
CA GLY A 280 -20.33 0.52 -4.67
C GLY A 280 -20.96 -0.19 -3.46
N ALA A 281 -20.16 -0.86 -2.64
CA ALA A 281 -20.60 -1.41 -1.36
C ALA A 281 -21.25 -0.34 -0.46
N THR A 282 -22.27 -0.74 0.29
CA THR A 282 -22.85 0.10 1.34
C THR A 282 -22.00 0.02 2.62
N ALA A 283 -22.21 0.93 3.56
CA ALA A 283 -21.56 0.87 4.88
C ALA A 283 -21.78 -0.49 5.57
N GLN A 284 -22.99 -1.06 5.49
CA GLN A 284 -23.29 -2.36 6.08
C GLN A 284 -22.50 -3.49 5.41
N ASP A 285 -22.33 -3.45 4.09
CA ASP A 285 -21.55 -4.46 3.36
C ASP A 285 -20.07 -4.39 3.76
N VAL A 286 -19.53 -3.19 3.95
CA VAL A 286 -18.15 -2.99 4.43
C VAL A 286 -17.97 -3.52 5.85
N GLU A 287 -18.92 -3.26 6.75
CA GLU A 287 -18.85 -3.75 8.12
C GLU A 287 -18.79 -5.28 8.16
N VAL A 288 -19.63 -5.95 7.36
CA VAL A 288 -19.66 -7.42 7.25
C VAL A 288 -18.38 -7.95 6.60
N ALA A 289 -17.90 -7.32 5.53
CA ALA A 289 -16.68 -7.73 4.85
C ALA A 289 -15.43 -7.59 5.75
N LEU A 290 -15.35 -6.50 6.51
CA LEU A 290 -14.26 -6.27 7.48
C LEU A 290 -14.35 -7.27 8.64
N GLU A 291 -15.54 -7.54 9.18
CA GLU A 291 -15.73 -8.56 10.22
C GLU A 291 -15.28 -9.95 9.74
N ALA A 292 -15.68 -10.33 8.52
CA ALA A 292 -15.27 -11.59 7.91
C ALA A 292 -13.75 -11.65 7.69
N SER A 293 -13.15 -10.57 7.20
CA SER A 293 -11.69 -10.49 6.95
C SER A 293 -10.88 -10.60 8.24
N ILE A 294 -11.31 -9.92 9.31
CA ILE A 294 -10.68 -9.99 10.64
C ILE A 294 -10.80 -11.41 11.21
N GLY A 295 -11.96 -12.06 11.05
CA GLY A 295 -12.16 -13.44 11.47
C GLY A 295 -11.28 -14.44 10.72
N MET A 296 -10.98 -14.17 9.44
CA MET A 296 -10.13 -15.03 8.62
C MET A 296 -8.63 -14.83 8.88
N VAL A 297 -8.21 -13.60 9.19
CA VAL A 297 -6.80 -13.24 9.45
C VAL A 297 -6.64 -12.65 10.85
N PRO A 298 -6.81 -13.45 11.93
CA PRO A 298 -6.87 -12.94 13.30
C PRO A 298 -5.54 -12.35 13.82
N VAL A 299 -4.42 -12.73 13.19
CA VAL A 299 -3.06 -12.24 13.50
C VAL A 299 -2.72 -10.94 12.79
N ALA A 300 -3.65 -10.35 12.04
CA ALA A 300 -3.38 -9.11 11.33
C ALA A 300 -3.22 -7.92 12.29
N VAL A 301 -2.22 -7.07 12.05
CA VAL A 301 -2.05 -5.79 12.77
C VAL A 301 -2.87 -4.66 12.15
N GLY A 302 -3.28 -4.82 10.90
CA GLY A 302 -3.95 -3.78 10.11
C GLY A 302 -4.50 -4.29 8.78
N VAL A 303 -5.05 -3.34 8.02
CA VAL A 303 -5.49 -3.56 6.64
C VAL A 303 -4.62 -2.77 5.67
N LEU A 304 -4.31 -3.38 4.53
CA LEU A 304 -3.78 -2.70 3.35
C LEU A 304 -4.92 -2.51 2.33
N ASP A 305 -5.16 -1.27 1.92
CA ASP A 305 -6.11 -0.91 0.86
C ASP A 305 -5.75 -1.64 -0.47
N THR A 306 -6.59 -1.54 -1.48
CA THR A 306 -6.21 -1.97 -2.84
C THR A 306 -5.66 -0.80 -3.63
N THR A 307 -4.93 -1.07 -4.72
CA THR A 307 -4.38 -0.03 -5.59
C THR A 307 -5.44 0.86 -6.23
N GLU A 308 -6.67 0.36 -6.35
CA GLU A 308 -7.84 1.11 -6.82
C GLU A 308 -8.40 2.06 -5.75
N GLY A 309 -7.95 1.93 -4.50
CA GLY A 309 -8.40 2.75 -3.37
C GLY A 309 -9.83 2.44 -2.94
N VAL A 310 -10.17 1.15 -2.77
CA VAL A 310 -11.54 0.75 -2.38
C VAL A 310 -11.98 1.38 -1.06
N LEU A 311 -11.06 1.55 -0.10
CA LEU A 311 -11.36 2.22 1.18
C LEU A 311 -11.59 3.72 1.03
N ASN A 312 -11.10 4.31 -0.07
CA ASN A 312 -11.28 5.72 -0.40
C ASN A 312 -12.49 5.97 -1.32
N SER A 313 -13.19 4.93 -1.76
CA SER A 313 -14.19 5.02 -2.83
C SER A 313 -15.47 5.81 -2.47
N SER A 314 -15.82 5.92 -1.18
CA SER A 314 -16.94 6.76 -0.72
C SER A 314 -16.75 7.24 0.72
N ARG A 315 -17.46 8.31 1.11
CA ARG A 315 -17.45 8.81 2.50
C ARG A 315 -18.02 7.79 3.49
N ASP A 316 -19.02 7.02 3.08
CA ASP A 316 -19.65 6.02 3.94
C ASP A 316 -18.68 4.86 4.23
N ILE A 317 -17.89 4.45 3.22
CA ILE A 317 -16.86 3.42 3.38
C ILE A 317 -15.73 3.92 4.29
N GLN A 318 -15.30 5.17 4.12
CA GLN A 318 -14.27 5.79 4.96
C GLN A 318 -14.72 5.84 6.43
N ALA A 319 -15.94 6.31 6.70
CA ALA A 319 -16.51 6.41 8.04
C ALA A 319 -16.65 5.02 8.69
N GLN A 320 -17.23 4.06 7.98
CA GLN A 320 -17.41 2.71 8.51
C GLN A 320 -16.07 2.03 8.82
N THR A 321 -15.10 2.16 7.93
CA THR A 321 -13.76 1.57 8.11
C THR A 321 -13.08 2.15 9.35
N ALA A 322 -13.10 3.47 9.49
CA ALA A 322 -12.52 4.15 10.65
C ALA A 322 -13.24 3.77 11.95
N GLU A 323 -14.58 3.70 11.95
CA GLU A 323 -15.35 3.28 13.12
C GLU A 323 -14.98 1.85 13.55
N LYS A 324 -14.98 0.90 12.60
CA LYS A 324 -14.62 -0.49 12.88
C LYS A 324 -13.20 -0.65 13.44
N PHE A 325 -12.23 0.09 12.91
CA PHE A 325 -10.85 0.02 13.38
C PHE A 325 -10.58 0.82 14.66
N SER A 326 -11.40 1.82 14.98
CA SER A 326 -11.36 2.48 16.29
C SER A 326 -11.71 1.51 17.43
N ILE A 327 -12.60 0.54 17.13
CA ILE A 327 -13.05 -0.47 18.09
C ILE A 327 -12.07 -1.66 18.14
N THR A 328 -11.67 -2.18 16.98
CA THR A 328 -10.83 -3.38 16.90
C THR A 328 -9.34 -3.09 17.08
N GLY A 329 -8.94 -1.82 16.91
CA GLY A 329 -7.57 -1.35 17.06
C GLY A 329 -6.61 -1.79 15.95
N HIS A 330 -7.13 -2.10 14.76
CA HIS A 330 -6.31 -2.36 13.57
C HIS A 330 -5.76 -1.06 12.98
N GLY A 331 -4.58 -1.11 12.37
CA GLY A 331 -4.04 0.00 11.58
C GLY A 331 -4.60 0.06 10.17
N LEU A 332 -4.59 1.26 9.57
CA LEU A 332 -5.02 1.50 8.18
C LEU A 332 -3.83 1.87 7.29
N ILE A 333 -3.58 1.12 6.22
CA ILE A 333 -2.54 1.42 5.23
C ILE A 333 -3.21 1.71 3.89
N SER A 334 -3.18 2.96 3.44
CA SER A 334 -3.80 3.40 2.17
C SER A 334 -2.74 3.73 1.13
N TYR A 335 -3.09 3.69 -0.16
CA TYR A 335 -2.23 4.27 -1.19
C TYR A 335 -2.40 5.79 -1.25
N GLU A 336 -1.34 6.52 -1.58
CA GLU A 336 -1.44 7.96 -1.84
C GLU A 336 -2.35 8.22 -3.05
N GLY A 337 -3.44 8.96 -2.84
CA GLY A 337 -4.40 9.23 -3.92
C GLY A 337 -5.60 10.10 -3.52
N GLY A 338 -6.03 10.95 -4.45
CA GLY A 338 -7.23 11.78 -4.28
C GLY A 338 -7.14 12.76 -3.11
N LEU A 339 -8.20 12.82 -2.29
CA LEU A 339 -8.30 13.71 -1.13
C LEU A 339 -7.94 13.03 0.20
N ASN A 340 -7.33 11.83 0.16
CA ASN A 340 -6.96 11.02 1.33
C ASN A 340 -8.08 10.91 2.38
N GLY A 341 -9.29 10.60 1.92
CA GLY A 341 -10.49 10.60 2.77
C GLY A 341 -10.41 9.60 3.91
N SER A 342 -9.89 8.39 3.65
CA SER A 342 -9.78 7.34 4.68
C SER A 342 -8.80 7.72 5.79
N SER A 343 -7.66 8.35 5.45
CA SER A 343 -6.68 8.83 6.43
C SER A 343 -7.29 9.93 7.32
N ARG A 344 -7.98 10.90 6.71
CA ARG A 344 -8.67 11.97 7.47
C ARG A 344 -9.76 11.45 8.38
N GLU A 345 -10.48 10.40 7.98
CA GLU A 345 -11.51 9.80 8.81
C GLU A 345 -10.90 8.95 9.94
N ALA A 346 -9.81 8.23 9.65
CA ALA A 346 -9.03 7.52 10.65
C ALA A 346 -8.49 8.46 11.74
N ASP A 347 -7.92 9.61 11.36
CA ASP A 347 -7.38 10.60 12.30
C ASP A 347 -8.45 11.12 13.27
N LYS A 348 -9.69 11.34 12.79
CA LYS A 348 -10.80 11.82 13.64
C LYS A 348 -11.16 10.84 14.76
N LEU A 349 -10.94 9.55 14.53
CA LEU A 349 -11.26 8.47 15.47
C LEU A 349 -10.02 7.87 16.13
N ASP A 350 -8.86 8.54 16.03
CA ASP A 350 -7.55 8.09 16.53
C ASP A 350 -7.15 6.68 16.04
N VAL A 351 -7.56 6.34 14.82
CA VAL A 351 -7.09 5.12 14.14
C VAL A 351 -5.73 5.39 13.52
N LYS A 352 -4.73 4.59 13.95
CA LYS A 352 -3.38 4.67 13.39
C LYS A 352 -3.40 4.33 11.91
N ASN A 353 -2.88 5.23 11.09
CA ASN A 353 -2.92 5.08 9.65
C ASN A 353 -1.58 5.47 9.01
N THR A 354 -1.33 5.04 7.77
CA THR A 354 -0.16 5.41 6.95
C THR A 354 -0.46 5.35 5.46
N SER A 355 0.39 6.00 4.66
CA SER A 355 0.31 5.98 3.21
C SER A 355 1.46 5.19 2.57
N VAL A 356 1.15 4.44 1.52
CA VAL A 356 2.14 3.76 0.68
C VAL A 356 2.79 4.79 -0.22
N PHE A 357 4.11 4.93 -0.09
CA PHE A 357 4.91 5.82 -0.93
C PHE A 357 5.07 5.28 -2.36
N ARG A 358 5.21 3.96 -2.50
CA ARG A 358 5.49 3.33 -3.79
C ARG A 358 5.14 1.84 -3.82
N VAL A 359 4.55 1.42 -4.94
CA VAL A 359 4.52 0.02 -5.37
C VAL A 359 5.80 -0.27 -6.14
N LEU A 360 6.50 -1.34 -5.77
CA LEU A 360 7.84 -1.68 -6.24
C LEU A 360 7.82 -2.38 -7.61
N ASP A 361 6.79 -3.18 -7.86
CA ASP A 361 6.68 -4.11 -8.98
C ASP A 361 5.33 -4.02 -9.72
N ALA A 362 4.78 -2.80 -9.83
CA ALA A 362 3.46 -2.54 -10.44
C ALA A 362 3.35 -3.01 -11.90
N GLU A 363 4.47 -3.00 -12.64
CA GLU A 363 4.57 -3.37 -14.05
C GLU A 363 5.46 -4.61 -14.27
N GLY A 364 5.77 -5.37 -13.21
CA GLY A 364 6.66 -6.54 -13.28
C GLY A 364 8.14 -6.16 -13.42
N GLU A 365 8.55 -5.10 -12.73
CA GLU A 365 9.88 -4.51 -12.79
C GLU A 365 11.00 -5.53 -12.53
N ALA A 366 12.14 -5.32 -13.18
CA ALA A 366 13.33 -6.13 -12.96
C ALA A 366 13.98 -5.81 -11.61
N ALA A 367 14.69 -6.79 -11.02
CA ALA A 367 15.29 -6.66 -9.69
C ALA A 367 16.17 -5.40 -9.52
N ASN A 368 16.99 -5.05 -10.50
CA ASN A 368 17.84 -3.84 -10.46
C ASN A 368 17.04 -2.53 -10.38
N LEU A 369 15.86 -2.48 -11.01
CA LEU A 369 14.98 -1.31 -10.94
C LEU A 369 14.32 -1.22 -9.56
N ILE A 370 13.88 -2.36 -9.02
CA ILE A 370 13.30 -2.47 -7.67
C ILE A 370 14.32 -2.00 -6.61
N LYS A 371 15.59 -2.45 -6.69
CA LYS A 371 16.67 -1.99 -5.81
C LYS A 371 16.83 -0.46 -5.83
N ARG A 372 16.72 0.16 -7.01
CA ARG A 372 16.76 1.63 -7.14
C ARG A 372 15.56 2.31 -6.48
N TYR A 373 14.37 1.71 -6.56
CA TYR A 373 13.19 2.22 -5.85
C TYR A 373 13.35 2.11 -4.34
N LEU A 374 13.90 0.99 -3.84
CA LEU A 374 14.20 0.81 -2.43
C LEU A 374 15.23 1.82 -1.93
N SER A 375 16.31 2.09 -2.67
CA SER A 375 17.28 3.12 -2.30
C SER A 375 16.66 4.53 -2.27
N ARG A 376 15.71 4.83 -3.17
CA ARG A 376 14.97 6.09 -3.15
C ARG A 376 14.01 6.17 -1.96
N ALA A 377 13.37 5.05 -1.60
CA ALA A 377 12.52 4.97 -0.42
C ALA A 377 13.33 5.20 0.86
N ALA A 378 14.51 4.58 1.00
CA ALA A 378 15.41 4.84 2.12
C ALA A 378 15.82 6.30 2.22
N PHE A 379 16.19 6.94 1.10
CA PHE A 379 16.47 8.37 1.09
C PHE A 379 15.25 9.22 1.50
N ARG A 380 14.04 8.83 1.07
CA ARG A 380 12.80 9.48 1.49
C ARG A 380 12.54 9.32 2.99
N ALA A 381 12.75 8.12 3.55
CA ALA A 381 12.65 7.89 4.99
C ALA A 381 13.63 8.81 5.75
N GLY A 382 14.88 8.93 5.28
CA GLY A 382 15.86 9.87 5.83
C GLY A 382 15.39 11.34 5.91
N GLN A 383 14.45 11.74 5.05
CA GLN A 383 13.88 13.09 5.06
C GLN A 383 12.57 13.20 5.85
N ALA A 384 11.73 12.17 5.77
CA ALA A 384 10.36 12.19 6.29
C ALA A 384 10.22 11.53 7.68
N GLY A 385 11.23 10.78 8.13
CA GLY A 385 11.19 9.95 9.33
C GLY A 385 10.78 8.51 9.04
N ASP A 386 9.87 8.28 8.09
CA ASP A 386 9.44 6.95 7.69
C ASP A 386 9.07 6.84 6.21
N VAL A 387 8.99 5.61 5.72
CA VAL A 387 8.41 5.28 4.41
C VAL A 387 7.82 3.88 4.42
N VAL A 388 6.71 3.71 3.69
CA VAL A 388 6.12 2.39 3.42
C VAL A 388 6.18 2.11 1.93
N VAL A 389 6.72 0.95 1.57
CA VAL A 389 6.71 0.44 0.19
C VAL A 389 6.00 -0.91 0.13
N VAL A 390 5.36 -1.17 -1.00
CA VAL A 390 4.61 -2.40 -1.24
C VAL A 390 5.18 -3.11 -2.46
N GLY A 391 5.29 -4.42 -2.44
CA GLY A 391 5.54 -5.23 -3.63
C GLY A 391 4.83 -6.57 -3.54
N GLN A 392 4.82 -7.35 -4.61
CA GLN A 392 4.34 -8.72 -4.58
C GLN A 392 5.48 -9.69 -4.25
N THR A 393 5.15 -10.90 -3.80
CA THR A 393 6.14 -11.97 -3.54
C THR A 393 6.62 -12.65 -4.83
N ASN A 394 6.94 -11.86 -5.85
CA ASN A 394 7.46 -12.32 -7.14
C ASN A 394 8.99 -12.51 -7.09
N ALA A 395 9.54 -13.34 -7.96
CA ALA A 395 10.96 -13.71 -7.93
C ALA A 395 11.90 -12.47 -7.98
N ASN A 396 11.63 -11.52 -8.88
CA ASN A 396 12.41 -10.29 -9.01
C ASN A 396 12.34 -9.41 -7.75
N THR A 397 11.17 -9.31 -7.14
CA THR A 397 10.93 -8.48 -5.95
C THR A 397 11.62 -9.07 -4.73
N LEU A 398 11.45 -10.38 -4.51
CA LEU A 398 12.12 -11.10 -3.42
C LEU A 398 13.64 -11.02 -3.55
N GLN A 399 14.18 -11.27 -4.74
CA GLN A 399 15.60 -11.14 -5.01
C GLN A 399 16.09 -9.72 -4.71
N ALA A 400 15.40 -8.70 -5.23
CA ALA A 400 15.79 -7.30 -5.03
C ALA A 400 15.75 -6.89 -3.56
N VAL A 401 14.70 -7.26 -2.81
CA VAL A 401 14.56 -6.93 -1.39
C VAL A 401 15.66 -7.60 -0.56
N ILE A 402 15.95 -8.88 -0.81
CA ILE A 402 17.02 -9.61 -0.13
C ILE A 402 18.39 -9.02 -0.47
N GLU A 403 18.73 -8.87 -1.75
CA GLU A 403 20.03 -8.30 -2.16
C GLU A 403 20.21 -6.88 -1.60
N TRP A 404 19.19 -6.03 -1.72
CA TRP A 404 19.24 -4.67 -1.22
C TRP A 404 19.34 -4.59 0.31
N SER A 405 18.88 -5.61 1.03
CA SER A 405 19.04 -5.72 2.49
C SER A 405 20.45 -6.06 2.94
N LEU A 406 21.19 -6.78 2.10
CA LEU A 406 22.56 -7.22 2.35
C LEU A 406 23.58 -6.16 1.95
N ASP A 407 23.24 -5.30 1.00
CA ASP A 407 24.06 -4.14 0.63
C ASP A 407 24.30 -3.26 1.87
N GLU A 408 25.56 -2.92 2.14
CA GLU A 408 25.93 -2.03 3.26
C GLU A 408 25.24 -0.68 3.08
N ARG A 409 24.24 -0.42 3.92
CA ARG A 409 23.65 0.91 4.04
C ARG A 409 24.51 1.71 5.01
N PRO A 410 24.80 2.99 4.74
CA PRO A 410 25.15 3.88 5.83
C PRO A 410 24.04 3.78 6.88
N ASP A 411 24.39 3.91 8.17
CA ASP A 411 23.55 3.76 9.36
C ASP A 411 22.32 4.72 9.45
N GLU A 412 21.78 5.15 8.31
CA GLU A 412 20.79 6.21 8.13
C GLU A 412 19.35 5.73 8.21
N ILE A 413 19.06 4.43 8.06
CA ILE A 413 17.70 3.87 8.10
C ILE A 413 17.67 2.52 8.80
N VAL A 414 16.50 2.13 9.30
CA VAL A 414 16.22 0.80 9.85
C VAL A 414 15.02 0.18 9.15
N LEU A 415 15.16 -1.09 8.75
CA LEU A 415 14.03 -1.88 8.28
C LEU A 415 13.15 -2.24 9.47
N ALA A 416 11.84 -2.00 9.35
CA ALA A 416 10.91 -2.14 10.46
C ALA A 416 9.61 -2.84 10.05
N PRO A 417 8.94 -3.53 10.98
CA PRO A 417 7.57 -3.98 10.79
C PRO A 417 6.61 -2.80 10.62
N ILE A 418 5.47 -3.03 9.98
CA ILE A 418 4.51 -1.94 9.72
C ILE A 418 3.93 -1.36 11.00
N SER A 419 3.79 -2.15 12.07
CA SER A 419 3.31 -1.67 13.37
C SER A 419 4.21 -0.59 13.96
N ALA A 420 5.51 -0.65 13.74
CA ALA A 420 6.47 0.36 14.22
C ALA A 420 6.22 1.71 13.53
N VAL A 421 5.97 1.70 12.22
CA VAL A 421 5.62 2.91 11.46
C VAL A 421 4.26 3.47 11.89
N LEU A 422 3.26 2.61 12.08
CA LEU A 422 1.92 3.02 12.53
C LEU A 422 1.90 3.55 13.97
N SER A 423 2.89 3.17 14.77
CA SER A 423 3.03 3.62 16.16
C SER A 423 3.78 4.94 16.30
N LEU A 424 4.33 5.49 15.21
CA LEU A 424 4.97 6.80 15.23
C LEU A 424 3.95 7.90 15.56
N PRO A 425 4.35 8.91 16.36
CA PRO A 425 3.52 10.09 16.57
C PRO A 425 3.36 10.85 15.25
N ARG A 426 2.13 11.28 14.93
CA ARG A 426 1.80 12.02 13.70
C ARG A 426 1.11 13.33 13.97
#